data_AF-A0A2N1RCX0-F1
#
_entry.id   AF-A0A2N1RCX0-F1
#
_cell.length_a   1.000
_cell.length_b   1.000
_cell.length_c   1.000
_cell.angle_alpha   90.00
_cell.angle_beta   90.00
_cell.angle_gamma   90.00
#
_symmetry.space_group_name_H-M   'P 1'
#
loop_
_entity.id
_entity.type
_entity.pdbx_description
1 polymer ?
#
loop_
_entity_poly.entity_id
_entity_poly.type
_entity_poly.pdbx_seq_one_letter_code
_entity_poly.pdbx_strand_id
1 'polypeptide(L)'
;CAAEFDMPLEINGYGFRKPQIDTQSGKRLQYPLENFWKLASEYPVKVILNSDAHRPQDLDLQNTGAFEFTSNLGIRPYGWNVGRNTDTTVLSLSQPLP
;
A
#
# COMPACT_ATOMS: atom_id res chain seq x y z
N CYS A 1 -17.90 -4.73 6.31
CA CYS A 1 -16.41 -4.80 6.41
C CYS A 1 -15.77 -4.15 5.17
N ALA A 2 -14.45 -4.00 5.06
CA ALA A 2 -13.83 -3.27 3.93
C ALA A 2 -14.26 -3.79 2.54
N ALA A 3 -14.29 -5.12 2.36
CA ALA A 3 -14.75 -5.76 1.12
C ALA A 3 -16.23 -5.47 0.80
N GLU A 4 -17.09 -5.45 1.82
CA GLU A 4 -18.54 -5.19 1.67
C GLU A 4 -18.84 -3.75 1.24
N PHE A 5 -18.04 -2.79 1.73
CA PHE A 5 -18.23 -1.37 1.45
C PHE A 5 -17.38 -0.86 0.30
N ASP A 6 -16.67 -1.74 -0.44
CA ASP A 6 -15.70 -1.36 -1.46
C ASP A 6 -14.67 -0.32 -0.94
N MET A 7 -14.34 -0.44 0.34
CA MET A 7 -13.43 0.48 1.03
C MET A 7 -11.99 0.08 0.72
N PRO A 8 -11.17 0.96 0.12
CA PRO A 8 -9.77 0.66 -0.12
C PRO A 8 -8.99 0.54 1.19
N LEU A 9 -8.00 -0.35 1.18
CA LEU A 9 -7.03 -0.49 2.27
C LEU A 9 -5.68 0.08 1.83
N GLU A 10 -5.05 0.83 2.72
CA GLU A 10 -3.74 1.44 2.48
C GLU A 10 -2.62 0.61 3.09
N ILE A 11 -1.64 0.23 2.28
CA ILE A 11 -0.32 -0.14 2.77
C ILE A 11 0.46 1.16 2.99
N ASN A 12 0.72 1.48 4.25
CA ASN A 12 1.53 2.64 4.61
C ASN A 12 3.03 2.31 4.41
N GLY A 13 3.63 2.97 3.42
CA GLY A 13 5.01 2.82 2.98
C GLY A 13 6.06 3.28 3.98
N TYR A 14 5.70 4.14 4.93
CA TYR A 14 6.64 4.61 5.97
C TYR A 14 7.11 3.46 6.88
N GLY A 15 6.30 2.42 7.01
CA GLY A 15 6.62 1.23 7.80
C GLY A 15 7.85 0.47 7.33
N PHE A 16 8.12 0.50 6.01
CA PHE A 16 9.30 -0.10 5.40
C PHE A 16 10.61 0.65 5.72
N ARG A 17 10.51 1.90 6.18
CA ARG A 17 11.66 2.69 6.62
C ARG A 17 11.93 2.57 8.13
N LYS A 18 11.02 1.94 8.87
CA LYS A 18 11.17 1.74 10.31
C LYS A 18 12.09 0.55 10.61
N PRO A 19 12.82 0.58 11.73
CA PRO A 19 13.50 -0.60 12.22
C PRO A 19 12.51 -1.75 12.41
N GLN A 20 12.92 -2.95 12.01
CA GLN A 20 12.21 -4.17 12.38
C GLN A 20 12.19 -4.33 13.90
N ILE A 21 11.16 -5.02 14.38
CA ILE A 21 11.01 -5.36 15.80
C ILE A 21 11.22 -6.86 15.99
N ASP A 22 11.84 -7.21 17.11
CA ASP A 22 11.95 -8.59 17.57
C ASP A 22 10.64 -9.04 18.20
N THR A 23 10.20 -10.23 17.83
CA THR A 23 9.02 -10.88 18.40
C THR A 23 9.35 -12.32 18.74
N GLN A 24 8.46 -13.00 19.48
CA GLN A 24 8.61 -14.43 19.78
C GLN A 24 8.70 -15.30 18.52
N SER A 25 8.15 -14.84 17.39
CA SER A 25 8.16 -15.54 16.11
C SER A 25 9.26 -15.06 15.15
N GLY A 26 10.20 -14.24 15.61
CA GLY A 26 11.28 -13.66 14.82
C GLY A 26 11.12 -12.17 14.53
N LYS A 27 12.00 -11.63 13.68
CA LYS A 27 11.98 -10.22 13.28
C LYS A 27 10.90 -9.95 12.23
N ARG A 28 10.19 -8.83 12.37
CA ARG A 28 9.23 -8.36 11.38
C ARG A 28 9.16 -6.84 11.31
N LEU A 29 8.53 -6.34 10.25
CA LEU A 29 8.13 -4.93 10.17
C LEU A 29 7.14 -4.59 11.30
N GLN A 30 7.17 -3.34 11.75
CA GLN A 30 6.16 -2.80 12.67
C GLN A 30 4.79 -2.74 11.98
N TYR A 31 4.81 -2.23 10.75
CA TYR A 31 3.76 -2.28 9.75
C TYR A 31 4.41 -2.17 8.36
N PRO A 32 3.74 -2.62 7.28
CA PRO A 32 2.54 -3.46 7.28
C PRO A 32 2.73 -4.80 7.99
N LEU A 33 1.67 -5.33 8.62
CA LEU A 33 1.70 -6.64 9.26
C LEU A 33 1.44 -7.72 8.20
N GLU A 34 2.42 -8.54 7.88
CA GLU A 34 2.34 -9.51 6.77
C GLU A 34 1.11 -10.42 6.84
N ASN A 35 0.81 -11.00 8.02
CA ASN A 35 -0.36 -11.89 8.18
C ASN A 35 -1.69 -11.18 7.89
N PHE A 36 -1.80 -9.89 8.19
CA PHE A 36 -3.00 -9.12 7.86
C PHE A 36 -3.15 -8.99 6.34
N TRP A 37 -2.06 -8.68 5.63
CA TRP A 37 -2.10 -8.50 4.19
C TRP A 37 -2.23 -9.82 3.42
N LYS A 38 -1.71 -10.91 3.97
CA LYS A 38 -1.98 -12.27 3.47
C LYS A 38 -3.45 -12.62 3.56
N LEU A 39 -4.12 -12.28 4.67
CA LEU A 39 -5.57 -12.45 4.78
C LEU A 39 -6.30 -11.51 3.81
N ALA A 40 -5.89 -10.24 3.73
CA ALA A 40 -6.54 -9.25 2.88
C ALA A 40 -6.46 -9.62 1.39
N SER A 41 -5.38 -10.26 0.94
CA SER A 41 -5.23 -10.69 -0.47
C SER A 41 -6.19 -11.80 -0.88
N GLU A 42 -6.83 -12.48 0.08
CA GLU A 42 -7.89 -13.48 -0.18
C GLU A 42 -9.26 -12.84 -0.43
N TYR A 43 -9.40 -11.51 -0.28
CA TYR A 43 -10.65 -10.77 -0.45
C TYR A 43 -10.57 -9.82 -1.65
N PRO A 44 -11.71 -9.46 -2.26
CA PRO A 44 -11.77 -8.50 -3.36
C PRO A 44 -11.65 -7.05 -2.85
N VAL A 45 -10.61 -6.75 -2.09
CA VAL A 45 -10.33 -5.40 -1.57
C VAL A 45 -9.39 -4.66 -2.52
N LYS A 46 -9.65 -3.36 -2.71
CA LYS A 46 -8.73 -2.47 -3.41
C LYS A 46 -7.60 -2.11 -2.46
N VAL A 47 -6.37 -2.29 -2.91
CA VAL A 47 -5.18 -1.95 -2.12
C VAL A 47 -4.50 -0.74 -2.75
N ILE A 48 -4.13 0.24 -1.94
CA ILE A 48 -3.37 1.42 -2.36
C ILE A 48 -2.05 1.40 -1.60
N LEU A 49 -0.96 1.75 -2.28
CA LEU A 49 0.35 1.91 -1.67
C LEU A 49 0.70 3.41 -1.63
N ASN A 50 1.02 3.93 -0.45
CA ASN A 50 1.33 5.34 -0.25
C ASN A 50 2.60 5.50 0.60
N SER A 51 3.36 6.58 0.41
CA SER A 51 4.64 6.76 1.10
C SER A 51 4.51 7.26 2.53
N ASP A 52 3.41 7.96 2.85
CA ASP A 52 3.24 8.70 4.11
C ASP A 52 4.48 9.56 4.44
N ALA A 53 5.02 10.18 3.39
CA ALA A 53 6.27 10.90 3.43
C ALA A 53 6.12 12.22 4.20
N HIS A 54 6.89 12.35 5.28
CA HIS A 54 6.99 13.60 6.05
C HIS A 54 8.15 14.50 5.55
N ARG A 55 8.93 14.03 4.57
CA ARG A 55 10.04 14.74 3.93
C ARG A 55 10.05 14.41 2.43
N PRO A 56 10.44 15.35 1.54
CA PRO A 56 10.38 15.13 0.09
C PRO A 56 11.14 13.89 -0.39
N GLN A 57 12.31 13.59 0.17
CA GLN A 57 13.11 12.41 -0.19
C GLN A 57 12.44 11.06 0.14
N ASP A 58 11.44 11.06 1.01
CA ASP A 58 10.74 9.85 1.42
C ASP A 58 9.53 9.51 0.50
N LEU A 59 9.23 10.37 -0.49
CA LEU A 59 8.11 10.20 -1.43
C LEU A 59 8.21 8.91 -2.26
N ASP A 60 9.41 8.54 -2.70
CA ASP A 60 9.61 7.38 -3.57
C ASP A 60 9.82 6.09 -2.75
N LEU A 61 9.03 5.07 -3.07
CA LEU A 61 9.03 3.77 -2.40
C LEU A 61 9.84 2.69 -3.13
N GLN A 62 10.36 2.93 -4.34
CA GLN A 62 11.00 1.90 -5.18
C GLN A 62 12.10 1.11 -4.45
N ASN A 63 12.87 1.77 -3.59
CA ASN A 63 14.01 1.15 -2.88
C ASN A 63 13.70 0.79 -1.41
N THR A 64 12.42 0.73 -1.03
CA THR A 64 12.01 0.42 0.35
C THR A 64 11.62 -1.04 0.57
N GLY A 65 11.41 -1.81 -0.50
CA GLY A 65 10.85 -3.17 -0.43
C GLY A 65 9.32 -3.20 -0.42
N ALA A 66 8.64 -2.05 -0.49
CA ALA A 66 7.17 -1.99 -0.48
C ALA A 66 6.52 -2.68 -1.69
N PHE A 67 7.07 -2.49 -2.89
CA PHE A 67 6.58 -3.15 -4.10
C PHE A 67 6.88 -4.67 -4.10
N GLU A 68 8.03 -5.07 -3.55
CA GLU A 68 8.37 -6.48 -3.37
C GLU A 68 7.39 -7.15 -2.39
N PHE A 69 7.07 -6.49 -1.28
CA PHE A 69 6.08 -6.97 -0.32
C PHE A 69 4.71 -7.21 -0.97
N THR A 70 4.21 -6.29 -1.79
CA THR A 70 2.94 -6.48 -2.50
C THR A 70 3.03 -7.62 -3.52
N SER A 71 4.13 -7.69 -4.28
CA SER A 71 4.36 -8.73 -5.28
C SER A 71 4.37 -10.14 -4.66
N ASN A 72 5.09 -10.30 -3.54
CA ASN A 72 5.20 -11.57 -2.81
C ASN A 72 3.85 -12.08 -2.27
N LEU A 73 2.90 -11.18 -2.01
CA LEU A 73 1.56 -11.52 -1.54
C LEU A 73 0.53 -11.62 -2.68
N GLY A 74 0.94 -11.45 -3.94
CA GLY A 74 0.05 -11.42 -5.10
C GLY A 74 -0.88 -10.20 -5.14
N ILE A 75 -0.54 -9.15 -4.39
CA ILE A 75 -1.31 -7.91 -4.32
C ILE A 75 -0.86 -6.99 -5.45
N ARG A 76 -1.80 -6.55 -6.28
CA ARG A 76 -1.59 -5.52 -7.30
C ARG A 76 -2.17 -4.20 -6.81
N PRO A 77 -1.35 -3.25 -6.32
CA PRO A 77 -1.87 -1.99 -5.80
C PRO A 77 -2.45 -1.12 -6.93
N TYR A 78 -3.54 -0.44 -6.61
CA TYR A 78 -4.14 0.58 -7.45
C TYR A 78 -3.30 1.87 -7.35
N GLY A 79 -3.03 2.47 -8.50
CA GLY A 79 -2.50 3.83 -8.61
C GLY A 79 -3.63 4.86 -8.72
N TRP A 80 -3.26 6.07 -9.15
CA TRP A 80 -4.18 7.17 -9.33
C TRP A 80 -4.15 7.68 -10.77
N ASN A 81 -5.31 7.88 -11.36
CA ASN A 81 -5.50 8.68 -12.55
C ASN A 81 -5.90 10.10 -12.14
N VAL A 82 -5.16 11.08 -12.66
CA VAL A 82 -5.45 12.50 -12.46
C VAL A 82 -5.98 13.07 -13.76
N GLY A 83 -7.29 13.31 -13.83
CA GLY A 83 -7.94 14.01 -14.92
C GLY A 83 -8.09 15.50 -14.63
N ARG A 84 -8.11 16.33 -15.68
CA ARG A 84 -8.46 17.76 -15.59
C ARG A 84 -9.68 18.06 -16.45
N ASN A 85 -10.69 18.67 -15.84
CA ASN A 85 -11.77 19.39 -16.51
C ASN A 85 -11.51 20.91 -16.38
N THR A 86 -12.29 21.74 -17.09
CA THR A 86 -12.11 23.20 -17.15
C THR A 86 -11.93 23.86 -15.78
N ASP A 87 -12.63 23.36 -14.75
CA ASP A 87 -12.63 23.96 -13.40
C ASP A 87 -12.38 22.95 -12.27
N THR A 88 -12.03 21.70 -12.59
CA THR A 88 -11.93 20.64 -11.56
C THR A 88 -10.88 19.58 -11.90
N THR A 89 -10.10 19.19 -10.90
CA THR A 89 -9.24 18.00 -10.96
C THR A 89 -10.04 16.79 -10.48
N VAL A 90 -10.13 15.75 -11.31
CA VAL A 90 -10.79 14.50 -10.96
C VAL A 90 -9.73 13.47 -10.60
N LEU A 91 -9.85 12.90 -9.40
CA LEU A 91 -9.03 11.77 -8.96
C LEU A 91 -9.84 10.49 -9.06
N SER A 92 -9.28 9.47 -9.70
CA SER A 92 -9.87 8.13 -9.76
C SER A 92 -8.79 7.07 -9.60
N LEU A 93 -9.17 5.88 -9.14
CA LEU A 93 -8.23 4.77 -9.08
C LEU A 93 -7.87 4.31 -10.50
N SER A 94 -6.58 4.06 -10.72
CA SER A 94 -6.09 3.49 -11.97
C SER A 94 -6.45 2.00 -12.07
N GLN A 95 -6.17 1.38 -13.22
CA GLN A 95 -6.02 -0.08 -13.24
C GLN A 95 -4.90 -0.49 -12.26
N PRO A 96 -4.97 -1.69 -11.65
CA PRO A 96 -3.90 -2.19 -10.80
C PRO A 96 -2.55 -2.16 -11.52
N LEU A 97 -1.49 -1.76 -10.82
CA LEU A 97 -0.14 -1.76 -11.37
C LEU A 97 0.32 -3.20 -11.68
N PRO A 98 1.13 -3.39 -12.74
CA PRO A 98 1.56 -4.71 -13.20
C PRO A 98 2.33 -5.52 -12.15
#